data_AF-A0A497TEY5-F1
#
_entry.id   AF-A0A497TEY5-F1
#
_cell.length_a   1.000
_cell.length_b   1.000
_cell.length_c   1.000
_cell.angle_alpha   90.00
_cell.angle_beta   90.00
_cell.angle_gamma   90.00
#
_symmetry.space_group_name_H-M   'P 1'
#
loop_
_entity.id
_entity.type
_entity.pdbx_description
1 polymer ?
#
loop_
_entity_poly.entity_id
_entity_poly.type
_entity_poly.pdbx_seq_one_letter_code
_entity_poly.pdbx_strand_id
1 'polypeptide(L)'
;MRKGITPIIAIIILLLITVSLAGLAWTYLSGILTGRTEGSFIIPTNGILCDEDASGNTHIRVLIQNTGVSKNLRASDFIIAEVDGTDVSGDLNGTISIKPKESKFILDTQCGGTSCGSGVKKVRLGTTATIVENYVTCP
;
A
#
# COMPACT_ATOMS: atom_id res chain seq x y z
N MET A 1 -36.99 -36.74 40.96
CA MET A 1 -36.93 -35.40 40.34
C MET A 1 -35.65 -35.32 39.50
N ARG A 2 -35.72 -35.43 38.16
CA ARG A 2 -34.55 -35.51 37.24
C ARG A 2 -34.65 -34.53 36.05
N LYS A 3 -35.40 -33.42 36.17
CA LYS A 3 -35.72 -32.51 35.04
C LYS A 3 -34.87 -31.24 34.94
N GLY A 4 -33.73 -31.14 35.62
CA GLY A 4 -32.90 -29.91 35.65
C GLY A 4 -31.66 -29.89 34.75
N ILE A 5 -31.28 -31.01 34.13
CA ILE A 5 -29.95 -31.14 33.50
C ILE A 5 -29.95 -30.63 32.05
N THR A 6 -31.07 -30.72 31.35
CA THR A 6 -31.25 -30.27 29.96
C THR A 6 -30.96 -28.78 29.73
N PRO A 7 -31.44 -27.82 30.55
CA PRO A 7 -31.11 -26.40 30.34
C PRO A 7 -29.63 -26.10 30.60
N ILE A 8 -28.99 -26.83 31.52
CA ILE A 8 -27.56 -26.66 31.83
C ILE A 8 -26.71 -27.08 30.62
N ILE A 9 -27.02 -28.23 30.04
CA ILE A 9 -26.31 -28.73 28.84
C ILE A 9 -26.52 -27.75 27.66
N ALA A 10 -27.72 -27.22 27.48
CA ALA A 10 -28.00 -26.24 26.43
C ALA A 10 -27.16 -24.96 26.58
N ILE A 11 -27.02 -24.43 27.80
CA ILE A 11 -26.18 -23.25 28.08
C ILE A 11 -24.71 -23.55 27.78
N ILE A 12 -24.20 -24.72 28.17
CA ILE A 12 -22.81 -25.12 27.90
C ILE A 12 -22.56 -25.21 26.40
N ILE A 13 -23.47 -25.83 25.65
CA ILE A 13 -23.36 -25.96 24.18
C ILE A 13 -23.40 -24.57 23.53
N LEU A 14 -24.33 -23.71 23.93
CA LEU A 14 -24.44 -22.36 23.41
C LEU A 14 -23.17 -21.55 23.70
N LEU A 15 -22.60 -21.70 24.89
CA LEU A 15 -21.35 -21.05 25.28
C LEU A 15 -20.18 -21.53 24.43
N LEU A 16 -20.05 -22.82 24.16
CA LEU A 16 -19.00 -23.35 23.27
C LEU A 16 -19.12 -22.81 21.83
N ILE A 17 -20.34 -22.68 21.32
CA ILE A 17 -20.58 -22.08 20.00
C ILE A 17 -20.20 -20.59 19.99
N THR A 18 -20.52 -19.85 21.05
CA THR A 18 -20.12 -18.43 21.13
C THR A 18 -18.61 -18.25 21.18
N VAL A 19 -17.89 -19.12 21.91
CA VAL A 19 -16.42 -19.09 21.97
C VAL A 19 -15.80 -19.43 20.62
N SER A 20 -16.33 -20.41 19.89
CA SER A 20 -15.81 -20.77 18.57
C SER A 20 -16.03 -19.65 17.54
N LEU A 21 -17.21 -19.03 17.54
CA LEU A 21 -17.49 -17.86 16.68
C LEU A 21 -16.60 -16.67 17.03
N ALA A 22 -16.37 -16.40 18.32
CA ALA A 22 -15.46 -15.34 18.76
C ALA A 22 -14.02 -15.61 18.29
N GLY A 23 -13.56 -16.87 18.35
CA GLY A 23 -12.26 -17.27 17.83
C GLY A 23 -12.11 -17.02 16.32
N LEU A 24 -13.13 -17.39 15.53
CA LEU A 24 -13.14 -17.14 14.08
C LEU A 24 -13.20 -15.64 13.74
N ALA A 25 -13.98 -14.87 14.50
CA ALA A 25 -14.05 -13.42 14.32
C ALA A 25 -12.69 -12.76 14.62
N TRP A 26 -11.99 -13.22 15.66
CA TRP A 26 -10.66 -12.72 16.00
C TRP A 26 -9.63 -13.02 14.91
N THR A 27 -9.58 -14.25 14.40
CA THR A 27 -8.62 -14.61 13.34
C THR A 27 -8.87 -13.83 12.06
N TYR A 28 -10.13 -13.67 11.67
CA TYR A 28 -10.52 -12.84 10.53
C TYR A 28 -10.10 -11.37 10.71
N LEU A 29 -10.44 -10.77 11.85
CA LEU A 29 -10.10 -9.38 12.15
C LEU A 29 -8.58 -9.17 12.19
N SER A 30 -7.85 -10.07 12.86
CA SER A 30 -6.40 -10.02 12.95
C SER A 30 -5.76 -10.04 11.56
N GLY A 31 -6.22 -10.92 10.66
CA GLY A 31 -5.67 -11.01 9.29
C GLY A 31 -5.89 -9.74 8.46
N ILE A 32 -7.05 -9.09 8.61
CA ILE A 32 -7.33 -7.84 7.91
C ILE A 32 -6.46 -6.70 8.42
N LEU A 33 -6.32 -6.59 9.73
CA LEU A 33 -5.52 -5.54 10.36
C LEU A 33 -4.04 -5.69 9.99
N THR A 34 -3.50 -6.91 10.07
CA THR A 34 -2.11 -7.17 9.66
C THR A 34 -1.94 -6.84 8.19
N GLY A 35 -2.81 -7.34 7.30
CA GLY A 35 -2.73 -7.08 5.87
C GLY A 35 -2.74 -5.59 5.49
N ARG A 36 -3.50 -4.75 6.21
CA ARG A 36 -3.52 -3.30 5.99
C ARG A 36 -2.30 -2.57 6.54
N THR A 37 -1.66 -3.08 7.59
CA THR A 37 -0.46 -2.45 8.17
C THR A 37 0.84 -2.85 7.49
N GLU A 38 0.85 -3.98 6.78
CA GLU A 38 2.06 -4.54 6.17
C GLU A 38 2.50 -3.82 4.90
N GLY A 39 1.56 -3.27 4.13
CA GLY A 39 1.82 -2.57 2.86
C GLY A 39 1.89 -1.05 2.96
N SER A 40 1.97 -0.49 4.17
CA SER A 40 1.98 0.96 4.38
C SER A 40 3.29 1.58 3.88
N PHE A 41 3.17 2.75 3.25
CA PHE A 41 4.32 3.55 2.85
C PHE A 41 4.04 5.04 3.04
N ILE A 42 5.11 5.83 3.04
CA ILE A 42 5.03 7.28 2.94
C ILE A 42 5.93 7.77 1.82
N ILE A 43 5.60 8.93 1.26
CA ILE A 43 6.51 9.70 0.43
C ILE A 43 7.14 10.75 1.37
N PRO A 44 8.45 10.68 1.67
CA PRO A 44 9.08 11.68 2.53
C PRO A 44 9.01 13.07 1.90
N THR A 45 9.19 14.12 2.70
CA THR A 45 9.25 15.49 2.21
C THR A 45 10.35 15.62 1.14
N ASN A 46 10.02 16.23 0.00
CA ASN A 46 10.90 16.29 -1.18
C ASN A 46 11.30 14.92 -1.77
N GLY A 47 10.51 13.88 -1.47
CA GLY A 47 10.69 12.54 -2.03
C GLY A 47 10.26 12.43 -3.49
N ILE A 48 9.61 13.45 -4.05
CA ILE A 48 9.30 13.51 -5.49
C ILE A 48 10.24 14.52 -6.12
N LEU A 49 11.00 14.04 -7.10
CA LEU A 49 11.96 14.82 -7.86
C LEU A 49 11.47 14.88 -9.31
N CYS A 50 11.63 16.04 -9.92
CA CYS A 50 11.42 16.21 -11.34
C CYS A 50 12.72 16.74 -11.95
N ASP A 51 13.33 15.95 -12.82
CA ASP A 51 14.63 16.22 -13.41
C ASP A 51 14.56 16.11 -14.93
N GLU A 52 15.41 16.85 -15.62
CA GLU A 52 15.59 16.73 -17.07
C GLU A 52 16.75 15.77 -17.36
N ASP A 53 16.52 14.79 -18.22
CA ASP A 53 17.58 13.92 -18.74
C ASP A 53 18.45 14.69 -19.76
N ALA A 54 19.62 14.15 -20.11
CA ALA A 54 20.55 14.71 -21.09
C ALA A 54 19.92 14.95 -22.48
N SER A 55 18.78 14.31 -22.76
CA SER A 55 18.00 14.48 -23.99
C SER A 55 16.98 15.63 -23.92
N GLY A 56 16.88 16.35 -22.79
CA GLY A 56 15.90 17.40 -22.55
C GLY A 56 14.49 16.88 -22.21
N ASN A 57 14.36 15.60 -21.89
CA ASN A 57 13.10 14.99 -21.48
C ASN A 57 12.92 15.11 -19.97
N THR A 58 11.72 15.44 -19.52
CA THR A 58 11.39 15.58 -18.11
C THR A 58 10.99 14.23 -17.51
N HIS A 59 11.65 13.83 -16.43
CA HIS A 59 11.42 12.60 -15.68
C HIS A 59 10.90 12.92 -14.28
N ILE A 60 9.91 12.15 -13.82
CA ILE A 60 9.46 12.19 -12.43
C ILE A 60 9.96 10.96 -11.72
N ARG A 61 10.73 11.18 -10.65
CA ARG A 61 11.26 10.13 -9.78
C ARG A 61 10.62 10.21 -8.41
N VAL A 62 10.09 9.09 -7.93
CA VAL A 62 9.42 9.04 -6.62
C VAL A 62 10.17 8.12 -5.67
N LEU A 63 10.72 8.72 -4.62
CA LEU A 63 11.24 8.07 -3.44
C LEU A 63 10.08 7.74 -2.51
N ILE A 64 10.00 6.48 -2.11
CA ILE A 64 9.07 6.03 -1.08
C ILE A 64 9.84 5.42 0.08
N GLN A 65 9.27 5.53 1.28
CA GLN A 65 9.74 4.85 2.47
C GLN A 65 8.71 3.81 2.89
N ASN A 66 9.16 2.56 3.08
CA ASN A 66 8.32 1.51 3.62
C ASN A 66 8.12 1.73 5.12
N THR A 67 6.90 2.05 5.53
CA THR A 67 6.53 2.20 6.95
C THR A 67 5.81 0.97 7.50
N GLY A 68 5.62 -0.05 6.67
CA GLY A 68 5.10 -1.35 7.07
C GLY A 68 6.02 -2.08 8.04
N VAL A 69 5.44 -3.01 8.80
CA VAL A 69 6.12 -3.67 9.93
C VAL A 69 6.86 -4.96 9.56
N SER A 70 6.37 -5.73 8.60
CA SER A 70 6.88 -7.10 8.33
C SER A 70 7.04 -7.45 6.85
N LYS A 71 6.48 -6.67 5.92
CA LYS A 71 6.51 -6.97 4.49
C LYS A 71 7.45 -6.02 3.73
N ASN A 72 8.21 -6.57 2.79
CA ASN A 72 8.95 -5.76 1.82
C ASN A 72 7.99 -5.30 0.73
N LEU A 73 8.01 -4.01 0.42
CA LEU A 73 7.26 -3.47 -0.71
C LEU A 73 7.98 -3.80 -2.02
N ARG A 74 7.20 -4.24 -3.00
CA ARG A 74 7.63 -4.48 -4.39
C ARG A 74 6.75 -3.67 -5.33
N ALA A 75 7.20 -3.50 -6.58
CA ALA A 75 6.40 -2.83 -7.60
C ALA A 75 4.99 -3.44 -7.76
N SER A 76 4.87 -4.77 -7.66
CA SER A 76 3.57 -5.48 -7.74
C SER A 76 2.60 -5.16 -6.61
N ASP A 77 3.06 -4.57 -5.51
CA ASP A 77 2.19 -4.17 -4.40
C ASP A 77 1.50 -2.81 -4.67
N PHE A 78 1.99 -2.06 -5.66
CA PHE A 78 1.38 -0.81 -6.10
C PHE A 78 0.27 -1.11 -7.10
N ILE A 79 -0.96 -0.90 -6.65
CA ILE A 79 -2.17 -1.06 -7.46
C ILE A 79 -2.53 0.22 -8.20
N ILE A 80 -1.99 1.37 -7.76
CA ILE A 80 -2.20 2.68 -8.38
C ILE A 80 -0.82 3.31 -8.56
N ALA A 81 -0.51 3.66 -9.80
CA ALA A 81 0.63 4.49 -10.16
C ALA A 81 0.19 5.40 -11.31
N GLU A 82 -0.19 6.62 -10.97
CA GLU A 82 -0.74 7.58 -11.91
C GLU A 82 0.03 8.90 -11.82
N VAL A 83 0.27 9.53 -12.98
CA VAL A 83 0.70 10.92 -13.07
C VAL A 83 -0.30 11.69 -13.93
N ASP A 84 -0.92 12.74 -13.39
CA ASP A 84 -1.98 13.51 -14.04
C ASP A 84 -3.15 12.66 -14.59
N GLY A 85 -3.38 11.48 -13.99
CA GLY A 85 -4.40 10.52 -14.43
C GLY A 85 -3.95 9.56 -15.54
N THR A 86 -2.71 9.66 -16.01
CA THR A 86 -2.07 8.68 -16.89
C THR A 86 -1.47 7.55 -16.06
N ASP A 87 -1.80 6.30 -16.40
CA ASP A 87 -1.23 5.11 -15.76
C ASP A 87 0.25 4.95 -16.16
N VAL A 88 1.11 4.93 -15.15
CA VAL A 88 2.57 4.77 -15.24
C VAL A 88 3.03 3.51 -14.50
N SER A 89 2.13 2.56 -14.24
CA SER A 89 2.45 1.29 -13.58
C SER A 89 3.53 0.48 -14.31
N GLY A 90 3.66 0.64 -15.63
CA GLY A 90 4.74 0.04 -16.43
C GLY A 90 6.14 0.59 -16.14
N ASP A 91 6.22 1.80 -15.57
CA ASP A 91 7.47 2.50 -15.26
C ASP A 91 7.92 2.26 -13.80
N LEU A 92 7.16 1.45 -13.04
CA LEU A 92 7.57 1.02 -11.72
C LEU A 92 8.76 0.06 -11.81
N ASN A 93 9.75 0.25 -10.96
CA ASN A 93 10.93 -0.61 -10.95
C ASN A 93 10.59 -1.99 -10.37
N GLY A 94 10.29 -2.93 -11.27
CA GLY A 94 9.89 -4.31 -10.96
C GLY A 94 10.90 -5.15 -10.16
N THR A 95 12.17 -4.73 -10.11
CA THR A 95 13.24 -5.49 -9.44
C THR A 95 13.47 -5.05 -7.99
N ILE A 96 12.92 -3.90 -7.58
CA ILE A 96 13.19 -3.31 -6.28
C ILE A 96 12.34 -3.98 -5.19
N SER A 97 13.03 -4.38 -4.12
CA SER A 97 12.44 -4.76 -2.84
C SER A 97 12.85 -3.71 -1.80
N ILE A 98 11.85 -3.05 -1.20
CA ILE A 98 12.04 -2.03 -0.16
C ILE A 98 11.71 -2.65 1.19
N LYS A 99 12.73 -2.89 2.00
CA LYS A 99 12.54 -3.47 3.34
C LYS A 99 11.82 -2.48 4.27
N PRO A 100 11.16 -2.95 5.34
CA PRO A 100 10.66 -2.08 6.39
C PRO A 100 11.70 -1.04 6.83
N LYS A 101 11.27 0.22 6.92
CA LYS A 101 12.07 1.41 7.26
C LYS A 101 13.12 1.84 6.21
N GLU A 102 13.23 1.12 5.09
CA GLU A 102 14.10 1.50 3.99
C GLU A 102 13.38 2.46 3.04
N SER A 103 14.16 3.34 2.39
CA SER A 103 13.67 4.25 1.35
C SER A 103 14.36 3.96 0.03
N LYS A 104 13.59 3.86 -1.05
CA LYS A 104 14.11 3.68 -2.43
C LYS A 104 13.22 4.38 -3.44
N PHE A 105 13.81 4.74 -4.58
CA PHE A 105 13.07 5.18 -5.75
C PHE A 105 12.32 3.99 -6.33
N ILE A 106 11.00 4.11 -6.45
CA ILE A 106 10.14 3.04 -6.99
C ILE A 106 9.64 3.37 -8.39
N LEU A 107 9.50 4.66 -8.70
CA LEU A 107 9.00 5.16 -9.97
C LEU A 107 10.07 6.04 -10.61
N ASP A 108 10.30 5.82 -11.89
CA ASP A 108 11.05 6.71 -12.78
C ASP A 108 10.29 6.71 -14.12
N THR A 109 9.49 7.75 -14.35
CA THR A 109 8.57 7.80 -15.49
C THR A 109 8.79 9.05 -16.33
N GLN A 110 8.60 8.88 -17.64
CA GLN A 110 8.44 9.97 -18.63
C GLN A 110 6.95 10.23 -18.93
N CYS A 111 6.06 9.94 -17.98
CA CYS A 111 4.61 10.13 -18.08
C CYS A 111 3.99 9.46 -19.32
N GLY A 112 4.38 8.21 -19.59
CA GLY A 112 3.88 7.46 -20.76
C GLY A 112 4.75 7.55 -22.02
N GLY A 113 5.99 8.08 -21.92
CA GLY A 113 7.08 7.69 -22.82
C GLY A 113 7.71 8.77 -23.72
N THR A 114 7.35 10.05 -23.58
CA THR A 114 8.00 11.12 -24.37
C THR A 114 8.50 12.29 -23.51
N SER A 115 7.74 12.77 -22.53
CA SER A 115 8.19 13.71 -21.50
C SER A 115 7.02 13.99 -20.55
N CYS A 116 7.30 14.22 -19.27
CA CYS A 116 6.28 14.69 -18.33
C CYS A 116 5.83 16.14 -18.58
N GLY A 117 6.60 16.92 -19.33
CA GLY A 117 6.35 18.35 -19.56
C GLY A 117 6.52 19.21 -18.30
N SER A 118 6.56 20.52 -18.50
CA SER A 118 6.75 21.50 -17.42
C SER A 118 5.46 21.77 -16.63
N GLY A 119 5.61 22.31 -15.42
CA GLY A 119 4.49 22.73 -14.56
C GLY A 119 4.17 21.77 -13.42
N VAL A 120 3.02 21.99 -12.79
CA VAL A 120 2.59 21.21 -11.61
C VAL A 120 1.97 19.89 -12.06
N LYS A 121 2.51 18.79 -11.55
CA LYS A 121 2.10 17.42 -11.84
C LYS A 121 1.54 16.76 -10.59
N LYS A 122 0.40 16.09 -10.73
CA LYS A 122 -0.21 15.30 -9.66
C LYS A 122 0.29 13.87 -9.74
N VAL A 123 1.04 13.43 -8.74
CA VAL A 123 1.51 12.05 -8.60
C VAL A 123 0.62 11.34 -7.60
N ARG A 124 0.07 10.19 -8.01
CA ARG A 124 -0.76 9.34 -7.17
C ARG A 124 -0.18 7.94 -7.16
N LEU A 125 0.24 7.51 -5.97
CA LEU A 125 0.74 6.17 -5.73
C LEU A 125 -0.14 5.49 -4.67
N GLY A 126 -0.43 4.22 -4.87
CA GLY A 126 -1.26 3.49 -3.94
C GLY A 126 -0.93 2.01 -3.88
N THR A 127 -0.85 1.51 -2.66
CA THR A 127 -0.91 0.08 -2.34
C THR A 127 -2.32 -0.26 -1.85
N THR A 128 -2.58 -1.54 -1.57
CA THR A 128 -3.83 -1.96 -0.91
C THR A 128 -4.02 -1.36 0.49
N ALA A 129 -2.95 -0.86 1.10
CA ALA A 129 -2.93 -0.31 2.45
C ALA A 129 -3.08 1.22 2.47
N THR A 130 -2.46 1.91 1.52
CA THR A 130 -2.34 3.37 1.55
C THR A 130 -2.35 3.95 0.16
N ILE A 131 -3.04 5.06 -0.04
CA ILE A 131 -2.99 5.87 -1.25
C ILE A 131 -2.44 7.23 -0.85
N VAL A 132 -1.42 7.69 -1.56
CA VAL A 132 -0.77 8.98 -1.35
C VAL A 132 -0.89 9.79 -2.63
N GLU A 133 -1.33 11.03 -2.48
CA GLU A 133 -1.39 12.03 -3.54
C GLU A 133 -0.48 13.18 -3.19
N ASN A 134 0.45 13.51 -4.09
CA ASN A 134 1.37 14.62 -3.92
C ASN A 134 1.53 15.38 -5.23
N TYR A 135 1.93 16.63 -5.12
CA TYR A 135 2.19 17.48 -6.26
C TYR A 135 3.69 17.73 -6.37
N VAL A 136 4.21 17.68 -7.59
CA VAL A 136 5.59 18.06 -7.92
C VAL A 136 5.54 19.16 -8.97
N THR A 137 6.44 20.13 -8.86
CA THR A 137 6.59 21.15 -9.89
C THR A 137 7.80 20.77 -10.74
N CYS A 138 7.56 20.54 -12.03
CA CYS A 138 8.59 20.31 -13.01
C CYS A 138 9.04 21.64 -13.64
N PRO A 139 10.36 21.82 -13.86
CA PRO A 139 10.89 22.98 -14.57
C PRO A 139 10.34 23.08 -16.00
#